data_AF-A0AAU9JMS8-F1
#
_entry.id   AF-A0AAU9JMS8-F1
#
_cell.length_a   1.000
_cell.length_b   1.000
_cell.length_c   1.000
_cell.angle_alpha   90.00
_cell.angle_beta   90.00
_cell.angle_gamma   90.00
#
_symmetry.space_group_name_H-M   'P 1'
#
loop_
_entity.id
_entity.type
_entity.pdbx_description
1 polymer ?
#
loop_
_entity_poly.entity_id
_entity_poly.type
_entity_poly.pdbx_seq_one_letter_code
_entity_poly.pdbx_strand_id
1 'polypeptide(L)'
;MKKLFLLLFIVSCMQAYTVPPSNSERSECLSDLDCPILDCFTYPCGTLECEDNKCVLKEPEEICVVGGCSGQLCISIYEDGVTTCEWKSEYGCYAEYGSCALIDGKCQWEPTDDLKACIRDRT
;
A
#
# COMPACT_ATOMS: atom_id res chain seq x y z
N MET A 1 -11.49 48.91 12.35
CA MET A 1 -11.50 48.19 11.05
C MET A 1 -10.54 46.99 11.08
N LYS A 2 -10.75 46.01 11.96
CA LYS A 2 -9.85 44.83 12.11
C LYS A 2 -10.58 43.49 12.28
N LYS A 3 -11.92 43.48 12.23
CA LYS A 3 -12.73 42.26 12.41
C LYS A 3 -13.21 41.60 11.10
N LEU A 4 -12.99 42.24 9.95
CA LEU A 4 -13.50 41.75 8.66
C LEU A 4 -12.51 40.86 7.89
N PHE A 5 -11.22 40.87 8.23
CA PHE A 5 -10.21 40.05 7.53
C PHE A 5 -10.03 38.64 8.11
N LEU A 6 -10.54 38.36 9.31
CA LEU A 6 -10.31 37.09 9.99
C LEU A 6 -11.19 35.95 9.47
N LEU A 7 -12.30 36.25 8.78
CA LEU A 7 -13.23 35.24 8.25
C LEU A 7 -12.83 34.70 6.88
N LEU A 8 -11.97 35.40 6.12
CA LEU A 8 -11.53 34.95 4.79
C LEU A 8 -10.39 33.93 4.84
N PHE A 9 -9.58 33.92 5.91
CA PHE A 9 -8.47 32.96 6.03
C PHE A 9 -8.91 31.56 6.47
N ILE A 10 -10.04 31.43 7.17
CA ILE A 10 -10.50 30.14 7.70
C ILE A 10 -11.06 29.26 6.56
N VAL A 11 -11.65 29.87 5.52
CA VAL A 11 -12.28 29.14 4.41
C VAL A 11 -11.24 28.46 3.50
N SER A 12 -10.02 28.98 3.40
CA SER A 12 -9.02 28.43 2.47
C SER A 12 -8.29 27.18 2.99
N CYS A 13 -8.33 26.90 4.30
CA CYS A 13 -7.63 25.75 4.87
C CYS A 13 -8.47 24.46 4.81
N MET A 14 -9.79 24.57 4.68
CA MET A 14 -10.68 23.39 4.58
C MET A 14 -10.70 22.73 3.19
N GLN A 15 -10.03 23.31 2.20
CA GLN A 15 -10.00 22.78 0.82
C GLN A 15 -8.78 21.89 0.52
N ALA A 16 -7.88 21.67 1.49
CA ALA A 16 -6.64 20.91 1.27
C ALA A 16 -6.76 19.39 1.47
N TYR A 17 -7.98 18.82 1.59
CA TYR A 17 -8.18 17.40 1.89
C TYR A 17 -8.45 16.50 0.67
N THR A 18 -8.32 16.99 -0.56
CA THR A 18 -8.69 16.21 -1.75
C THR A 18 -7.65 16.19 -2.87
N VAL A 19 -6.44 16.67 -2.64
CA VAL A 19 -5.36 16.60 -3.64
C VAL A 19 -4.24 15.75 -3.06
N PRO A 20 -3.92 14.57 -3.65
CA PRO A 20 -2.70 13.88 -3.29
C PRO A 20 -1.52 14.84 -3.54
N PRO A 21 -0.56 14.95 -2.61
CA PRO A 21 0.51 15.94 -2.72
C PRO A 21 1.26 15.76 -4.04
N SER A 22 1.64 16.89 -4.64
CA SER A 22 2.43 16.91 -5.87
C SER A 22 3.82 16.27 -5.61
N ASN A 23 4.46 15.70 -6.64
CA ASN A 23 5.80 15.08 -6.51
C ASN A 23 6.86 15.99 -5.86
N SER A 24 6.68 17.32 -5.86
CA SER A 24 7.57 18.28 -5.21
C SER A 24 7.39 18.42 -3.69
N GLU A 25 6.28 17.95 -3.11
CA GLU A 25 6.00 17.98 -1.67
C GLU A 25 6.36 16.64 -0.99
N ARG A 26 6.63 15.60 -1.79
CA ARG A 26 7.01 14.26 -1.34
C ARG A 26 8.43 14.20 -0.75
N SER A 27 9.31 15.13 -1.14
CA SER A 27 10.71 15.18 -0.66
C SER A 27 10.87 15.64 0.79
N GLU A 28 9.83 16.20 1.42
CA GLU A 28 9.89 16.67 2.82
C GLU A 28 9.72 15.52 3.84
N CYS A 29 9.24 14.35 3.41
CA CYS A 29 9.08 13.18 4.28
C CYS A 29 10.37 12.34 4.42
N LEU A 30 11.36 12.57 3.55
CA LEU A 30 12.69 11.94 3.58
C LEU A 30 13.69 12.84 4.30
N SER A 31 13.52 13.03 5.61
CA SER A 31 14.65 13.47 6.44
C SER A 31 15.36 12.23 6.97
N ASP A 32 16.68 12.22 6.91
CA ASP A 32 17.63 11.12 7.21
C ASP A 32 17.39 10.45 8.59
N LEU A 33 16.31 9.68 8.70
CA LEU A 33 15.95 8.95 9.92
C LEU A 33 16.39 7.51 9.75
N ASP A 34 17.55 7.19 10.32
CA ASP A 34 17.95 5.80 10.60
C ASP A 34 16.89 5.18 11.53
N CYS A 35 16.17 4.14 11.11
CA CYS A 35 15.06 3.54 11.88
C CYS A 35 15.54 2.95 13.22
N PRO A 36 15.16 3.47 14.42
CA PRO A 36 15.34 2.78 15.68
C PRO A 36 13.99 2.17 16.11
N ILE A 37 13.60 1.08 15.46
CA ILE A 37 12.61 0.07 15.90
C ILE A 37 11.15 0.53 16.18
N LEU A 38 10.80 1.81 16.33
CA LEU A 38 9.43 2.32 16.54
C LEU A 38 9.50 3.83 16.20
N ASP A 39 8.92 4.44 15.17
CA ASP A 39 7.78 4.18 14.33
C ASP A 39 8.04 4.98 13.04
N CYS A 40 8.12 4.36 11.86
CA CYS A 40 7.87 5.13 10.63
C CYS A 40 6.36 5.43 10.66
N PHE A 41 5.97 6.59 11.20
CA PHE A 41 4.57 6.97 11.34
C PHE A 41 3.87 7.08 9.97
N THR A 42 2.56 6.80 9.94
CA THR A 42 1.69 7.14 8.81
C THR A 42 1.67 8.66 8.67
N TYR A 43 2.31 9.20 7.63
CA TYR A 43 2.24 10.63 7.31
C TYR A 43 1.14 10.87 6.27
N PRO A 44 0.60 12.10 6.17
CA PRO A 44 -0.34 12.48 5.11
C PRO A 44 0.25 12.36 3.69
N CYS A 45 1.55 12.10 3.54
CA CYS A 45 2.26 11.93 2.26
C CYS A 45 2.41 10.47 1.79
N GLY A 46 2.08 9.46 2.62
CA GLY A 46 2.23 8.04 2.26
C GLY A 46 2.55 7.13 3.46
N THR A 47 2.76 5.85 3.19
CA THR A 47 3.25 4.89 4.19
C THR A 47 4.76 4.80 4.08
N LEU A 48 5.46 5.12 5.17
CA LEU A 48 6.90 4.91 5.26
C LEU A 48 7.14 3.48 5.75
N GLU A 49 7.80 2.66 4.93
CA GLU A 49 8.25 1.32 5.32
C GLU A 49 9.76 1.39 5.65
N CYS A 50 10.23 0.65 6.67
CA CYS A 50 11.66 0.53 6.91
C CYS A 50 12.23 -0.51 5.94
N GLU A 51 13.10 -0.07 5.03
CA GLU A 51 13.90 -0.91 4.15
C GLU A 51 15.38 -0.58 4.36
N ASP A 52 16.23 -1.58 4.58
CA ASP A 52 17.68 -1.39 4.85
C ASP A 52 18.01 -0.37 5.96
N ASN A 53 17.24 -0.38 7.05
CA ASN A 53 17.32 0.56 8.18
C ASN A 53 17.01 2.03 7.85
N LYS A 54 16.37 2.30 6.71
CA LYS A 54 15.93 3.63 6.30
C LYS A 54 14.41 3.65 6.11
N CYS A 55 13.74 4.71 6.55
CA CYS A 55 12.35 4.91 6.13
C CYS A 55 12.37 5.28 4.63
N VAL A 56 11.73 4.46 3.80
CA VAL A 56 11.52 4.72 2.38
C VAL A 56 10.06 5.09 2.15
N LEU A 57 9.82 6.09 1.30
CA LEU A 57 8.49 6.39 0.81
C LEU A 57 8.15 5.33 -0.22
N LYS A 58 7.13 4.53 0.11
CA LYS A 58 6.59 3.56 -0.81
C LYS A 58 5.31 4.12 -1.38
N GLU A 59 5.24 4.15 -2.71
CA GLU A 59 4.00 4.55 -3.34
C GLU A 59 2.91 3.53 -3.02
N PRO A 60 1.66 3.96 -2.86
CA PRO A 60 0.64 3.01 -2.44
C PRO A 60 0.40 1.87 -3.44
N GLU A 61 0.68 2.10 -4.73
CA GLU A 61 0.66 1.08 -5.78
C GLU A 61 1.76 0.02 -5.59
N GLU A 62 2.81 0.34 -4.81
CA GLU A 62 3.92 -0.55 -4.50
C GLU A 62 3.67 -1.38 -3.24
N ILE A 63 2.66 -1.02 -2.42
CA ILE A 63 2.29 -1.74 -1.19
C ILE A 63 1.32 -2.86 -1.56
N CYS A 64 1.83 -4.09 -1.55
CA CYS A 64 1.07 -5.28 -1.92
C CYS A 64 0.42 -5.95 -0.72
N VAL A 65 -0.85 -6.31 -0.87
CA VAL A 65 -1.66 -7.00 0.13
C VAL A 65 -2.38 -8.18 -0.47
N VAL A 66 -2.61 -9.20 0.37
CA VAL A 66 -3.47 -10.33 0.02
C VAL A 66 -4.92 -9.88 0.14
N GLY A 67 -5.70 -10.11 -0.91
CA GLY A 67 -7.10 -9.72 -1.01
C GLY A 67 -7.98 -10.79 -1.67
N GLY A 68 -9.21 -10.40 -1.99
CA GLY A 68 -10.23 -11.32 -2.48
C GLY A 68 -10.88 -12.14 -1.35
N CYS A 69 -12.10 -12.61 -1.58
CA CYS A 69 -12.90 -13.27 -0.54
C CYS A 69 -12.28 -14.58 -0.02
N SER A 70 -11.47 -15.24 -0.86
CA SER A 70 -10.79 -16.51 -0.56
C SER A 70 -9.28 -16.35 -0.45
N GLY A 71 -8.76 -15.10 -0.37
CA GLY A 71 -7.33 -14.82 -0.32
C GLY A 71 -6.59 -15.12 -1.62
N GLN A 72 -7.29 -15.09 -2.76
CA GLN A 72 -6.73 -15.46 -4.06
C GLN A 72 -6.06 -14.29 -4.81
N LEU A 73 -6.23 -13.05 -4.35
CA LEU A 73 -5.64 -11.88 -4.99
C LEU A 73 -4.37 -11.45 -4.26
N CYS A 74 -3.39 -10.97 -5.03
CA CYS A 74 -2.28 -10.16 -4.56
C CYS A 74 -2.35 -8.85 -5.34
N ILE A 75 -2.71 -7.77 -4.65
CA ILE A 75 -3.05 -6.47 -5.25
C ILE A 75 -2.45 -5.33 -4.43
N SER A 76 -2.36 -4.13 -5.02
CA SER A 76 -1.96 -2.95 -4.25
C SER A 76 -3.08 -2.49 -3.29
N ILE A 77 -2.73 -1.73 -2.24
CA ILE A 77 -3.72 -1.22 -1.28
C ILE A 77 -4.72 -0.21 -1.86
N TYR A 78 -4.49 0.31 -3.07
CA TYR A 78 -5.41 1.21 -3.79
C TYR A 78 -6.30 0.49 -4.81
N GLU A 79 -6.04 -0.78 -5.09
CA GLU A 79 -6.85 -1.56 -6.01
C GLU A 79 -8.09 -2.12 -5.32
N ASP A 80 -9.25 -1.88 -5.93
CA ASP A 80 -10.51 -2.49 -5.50
C ASP A 80 -10.56 -3.97 -5.94
N GLY A 81 -9.94 -4.85 -5.17
CA GLY A 81 -9.90 -6.30 -5.39
C GLY A 81 -11.21 -7.00 -5.06
N VAL A 82 -12.25 -6.81 -5.86
CA VAL A 82 -13.54 -7.49 -5.67
C VAL A 82 -13.57 -8.82 -6.42
N THR A 83 -13.76 -9.91 -5.68
CA THR A 83 -14.01 -11.24 -6.25
C THR A 83 -15.40 -11.72 -5.84
N THR A 84 -15.91 -12.74 -6.54
CA THR A 84 -16.97 -13.57 -5.97
C THR A 84 -16.44 -14.30 -4.73
N CYS A 85 -17.32 -14.64 -3.79
CA CYS A 85 -16.99 -15.47 -2.63
C CYS A 85 -17.06 -16.97 -2.94
N GLU A 86 -16.60 -17.36 -4.12
CA GLU A 86 -16.45 -18.76 -4.49
C GLU A 86 -15.16 -19.33 -3.91
N TRP A 87 -15.25 -20.56 -3.41
CA TRP A 87 -14.10 -21.31 -2.96
C TRP A 87 -13.71 -22.34 -4.02
N LYS A 88 -12.42 -22.37 -4.35
CA LYS A 88 -11.79 -23.43 -5.14
C LYS A 88 -10.57 -23.96 -4.39
N SER A 89 -10.26 -25.25 -4.57
CA SER A 89 -9.22 -25.93 -3.80
C SER A 89 -7.83 -25.33 -4.00
N GLU A 90 -7.55 -24.83 -5.20
CA GLU A 90 -6.30 -24.17 -5.54
C GLU A 90 -6.07 -22.85 -4.78
N TYR A 91 -7.14 -22.21 -4.27
CA TYR A 91 -6.97 -20.96 -3.50
C TYR A 91 -6.27 -21.19 -2.16
N GLY A 92 -6.42 -22.37 -1.57
CA GLY A 92 -5.66 -22.76 -0.38
C GLY A 92 -4.14 -22.75 -0.60
N CYS A 93 -3.68 -22.95 -1.84
CA CYS A 93 -2.26 -22.90 -2.16
C CYS A 93 -1.65 -21.51 -1.99
N TYR A 94 -2.41 -20.44 -2.28
CA TYR A 94 -1.94 -19.07 -2.06
C TYR A 94 -1.76 -18.77 -0.56
N ALA A 95 -2.63 -19.31 0.30
CA ALA A 95 -2.49 -19.18 1.74
C ALA A 95 -1.36 -20.03 2.33
N GLU A 96 -1.12 -21.22 1.77
CA GLU A 96 -0.10 -22.17 2.25
C GLU A 96 1.32 -21.82 1.76
N TYR A 97 1.46 -21.41 0.49
CA TYR A 97 2.75 -21.27 -0.20
C TYR A 97 2.95 -19.91 -0.89
N GLY A 98 1.95 -19.04 -0.90
CA GLY A 98 2.01 -17.76 -1.61
C GLY A 98 2.79 -16.70 -0.84
N SER A 99 3.63 -15.97 -1.56
CA SER A 99 4.20 -14.69 -1.12
C SER A 99 3.69 -13.59 -2.05
N CYS A 100 3.02 -12.59 -1.50
CA CYS A 100 2.47 -11.46 -2.26
C CYS A 100 3.47 -10.30 -2.21
N ALA A 101 4.02 -9.93 -3.37
CA ALA A 101 5.11 -8.97 -3.45
C ALA A 101 5.01 -8.10 -4.71
N LEU A 102 5.78 -7.01 -4.73
CA LEU A 102 5.94 -6.16 -5.90
C LEU A 102 6.93 -6.82 -6.86
N ILE A 103 6.44 -7.32 -7.99
CA ILE A 103 7.22 -8.00 -9.03
C ILE A 103 6.99 -7.28 -10.35
N ASP A 104 8.07 -6.86 -11.01
CA ASP A 104 8.03 -6.12 -12.27
C ASP A 104 7.09 -4.88 -12.22
N GLY A 105 7.08 -4.19 -11.08
CA GLY A 105 6.28 -2.99 -10.85
C GLY A 105 4.78 -3.24 -10.64
N LYS A 106 4.37 -4.48 -10.32
CA LYS A 106 2.98 -4.82 -9.98
C LYS A 106 2.92 -5.81 -8.83
N CYS A 107 1.87 -5.72 -8.02
CA CYS A 107 1.60 -6.72 -7.00
C CYS A 107 1.23 -8.05 -7.65
N GLN A 108 1.99 -9.09 -7.34
CA GLN A 108 1.86 -10.43 -7.91
C GLN A 108 2.23 -11.48 -6.87
N TRP A 109 1.67 -12.69 -7.03
CA TRP A 109 2.12 -13.86 -6.31
C TRP A 109 3.50 -14.29 -6.83
N GLU A 110 4.46 -14.48 -5.93
CA GLU A 110 5.76 -15.02 -6.28
C GLU A 110 5.63 -16.41 -6.93
N PRO A 111 6.25 -16.64 -8.10
CA PRO A 111 6.07 -17.88 -8.86
C PRO A 111 6.99 -19.00 -8.34
N THR A 112 6.87 -19.35 -7.06
CA THR A 112 7.64 -20.43 -6.43
C THR A 112 7.23 -21.80 -6.97
N ASP A 113 8.14 -22.77 -6.95
CA ASP A 113 7.85 -24.13 -7.43
C ASP A 113 6.81 -24.83 -6.56
N ASP A 114 6.81 -24.57 -5.25
CA ASP A 114 5.84 -25.13 -4.30
C ASP A 114 4.42 -24.61 -4.56
N LEU A 115 4.27 -23.30 -4.79
CA LEU A 115 2.98 -22.70 -5.13
C LEU A 115 2.44 -23.29 -6.44
N LYS A 116 3.28 -23.34 -7.47
CA LYS A 116 2.92 -23.91 -8.79
C LYS A 116 2.52 -25.38 -8.69
N ALA A 117 3.27 -26.18 -7.93
CA ALA A 117 2.98 -27.60 -7.72
C ALA A 117 1.64 -27.78 -7.00
N CYS A 118 1.40 -27.05 -5.91
CA CYS A 118 0.15 -27.12 -5.17
C CYS A 118 -1.06 -26.75 -6.05
N ILE A 119 -0.98 -25.65 -6.81
CA ILE A 119 -2.07 -25.22 -7.69
C ILE A 119 -2.36 -26.30 -8.73
N ARG A 120 -1.32 -26.83 -9.39
CA ARG A 120 -1.46 -27.91 -10.40
C ARG A 120 -2.12 -29.16 -9.82
N ASP A 121 -1.83 -29.51 -8.57
CA ASP A 121 -2.39 -30.71 -7.94
C ASP A 121 -3.84 -30.51 -7.46
N ARG A 122 -4.32 -29.25 -7.37
CA ARG A 122 -5.65 -28.87 -6.85
C ARG A 122 -6.57 -28.21 -7.89
N THR A 123 -6.15 -28.14 -9.15
CA THR A 123 -6.93 -27.63 -10.30
C THR A 123 -7.43 -28.78 -11.17
#